data_AF-A0A9E5NJT6-F1
#
_entry.id   AF-A0A9E5NJT6-F1
#
_cell.length_a   1.000
_cell.length_b   1.000
_cell.length_c   1.000
_cell.angle_alpha   90.00
_cell.angle_beta   90.00
_cell.angle_gamma   90.00
#
_symmetry.space_group_name_H-M   'P 1'
#
loop_
_entity.id
_entity.type
_entity.pdbx_description
1 polymer ?
#
loop_
_entity_poly.entity_id
_entity_poly.type
_entity_poly.pdbx_seq_one_letter_code
_entity_poly.pdbx_strand_id
1 'polypeptide(L)'
;MRRLAFVTGFALGLAGFVLVAGNVVLYLLTGKLPSVEVREDGRPALGLATPAQIVTMVKEQVDRERERYVGVESEIGEPYQEGSGDDVE
;
A
#
# COMPACT_ATOMS: atom_id res chain seq x y z
N MET A 1 -30.70 1.13 -23.83
CA MET A 1 -29.35 0.68 -23.42
C MET A 1 -28.31 1.82 -23.35
N ARG A 2 -28.03 2.59 -24.42
CA ARG A 2 -26.97 3.64 -24.41
C ARG A 2 -27.12 4.74 -23.34
N ARG A 3 -28.35 5.23 -23.10
CA ARG A 3 -28.60 6.28 -22.09
C ARG A 3 -28.38 5.79 -20.66
N LEU A 4 -28.67 4.51 -20.39
CA LEU A 4 -28.42 3.88 -19.09
C LEU A 4 -26.91 3.81 -18.83
N ALA A 5 -26.12 3.28 -19.76
CA ALA A 5 -24.66 3.21 -19.60
C ALA A 5 -24.02 4.60 -19.37
N PHE A 6 -24.52 5.63 -20.05
CA PHE A 6 -24.06 7.00 -19.84
C PHE A 6 -24.40 7.54 -18.45
N VAL A 7 -25.64 7.35 -17.98
CA VAL A 7 -26.07 7.80 -16.65
C VAL A 7 -25.32 7.06 -15.55
N THR A 8 -25.10 5.75 -15.69
CA THR A 8 -24.33 4.98 -14.71
C THR A 8 -22.88 5.42 -14.66
N GLY A 9 -22.24 5.62 -15.82
CA GLY A 9 -20.86 6.12 -15.90
C GLY A 9 -20.74 7.54 -15.34
N PHE A 10 -21.71 8.41 -15.63
CA PHE A 10 -21.75 9.77 -15.09
C PHE A 10 -21.93 9.77 -13.57
N ALA A 11 -22.83 8.93 -13.04
CA ALA A 11 -23.05 8.81 -11.60
C ALA A 11 -21.81 8.26 -10.87
N LEU A 12 -21.14 7.25 -11.44
CA LEU A 12 -19.86 6.72 -10.93
C LEU A 12 -18.76 7.78 -10.96
N GLY A 13 -18.65 8.52 -12.07
CA GLY A 13 -17.67 9.61 -12.20
C GLY A 13 -17.93 10.72 -11.18
N LEU A 14 -19.19 11.12 -10.99
CA LEU A 14 -19.57 12.13 -10.02
C LEU A 14 -19.30 11.67 -8.58
N ALA A 15 -19.63 10.42 -8.25
CA ALA A 15 -19.36 9.85 -6.93
C ALA A 15 -17.86 9.77 -6.64
N GLY A 16 -17.06 9.31 -7.61
CA GLY A 16 -15.60 9.30 -7.49
C GLY A 16 -15.02 10.70 -7.35
N PHE A 17 -15.52 11.66 -8.13
CA PHE A 17 -15.10 13.06 -8.04
C PHE A 17 -15.40 13.65 -6.66
N VAL A 18 -16.60 13.44 -6.12
CA VAL A 18 -16.97 13.94 -4.79
C VAL A 18 -16.10 13.33 -3.69
N LEU A 19 -15.76 12.03 -3.79
CA LEU A 19 -14.83 11.39 -2.87
C LEU A 19 -13.46 12.05 -2.91
N VAL A 20 -12.87 12.19 -4.09
CA VAL A 20 -11.52 12.78 -4.23
C VAL A 20 -11.51 14.26 -3.85
N ALA A 21 -12.45 15.05 -4.37
CA ALA A 21 -12.54 16.48 -4.09
C ALA A 21 -12.78 16.75 -2.60
N GLY A 22 -13.63 15.96 -1.94
CA GLY A 22 -13.87 16.07 -0.50
C GLY A 22 -12.60 15.83 0.32
N ASN A 23 -11.81 14.83 -0.05
CA ASN A 23 -10.51 14.56 0.59
C ASN A 23 -9.52 15.72 0.39
N VAL A 24 -9.45 16.28 -0.82
CA VAL A 24 -8.56 17.41 -1.13
C VAL A 24 -8.97 18.65 -0.34
N VAL A 25 -10.27 18.97 -0.28
CA VAL A 25 -10.79 20.10 0.51
C VAL A 25 -10.50 19.90 2.00
N LEU A 26 -10.72 18.70 2.52
CA LEU A 26 -10.42 18.36 3.92
C LEU A 26 -8.93 18.53 4.23
N TYR A 27 -8.05 18.11 3.32
CA TYR A 27 -6.62 18.30 3.45
C TYR A 27 -6.22 19.77 3.46
N LEU A 28 -6.79 20.59 2.57
CA LEU A 28 -6.53 22.02 2.53
C LEU A 28 -7.00 22.74 3.81
N LEU A 29 -8.09 22.28 4.41
CA LEU A 29 -8.63 22.87 5.65
C LEU A 29 -7.85 22.44 6.90
N THR A 30 -7.43 21.18 6.97
CA THR A 30 -6.91 20.58 8.22
C THR A 30 -5.41 20.27 8.19
N GLY A 31 -4.80 20.28 7.01
CA GLY A 31 -3.44 19.76 6.76
C GLY A 31 -3.31 18.26 6.97
N LYS A 32 -4.44 17.54 7.12
CA LYS A 32 -4.48 16.11 7.43
C LYS A 32 -5.31 15.36 6.39
N LEU A 33 -4.91 14.12 6.13
CA LEU A 33 -5.60 13.17 5.27
C LEU A 33 -6.42 12.22 6.13
N PRO A 34 -7.62 11.78 5.69
CA PRO A 34 -8.34 10.75 6.40
C PRO A 34 -7.57 9.43 6.35
N SER A 35 -7.45 8.79 7.51
CA SER A 35 -6.82 7.50 7.71
C SER A 35 -7.87 6.51 8.21
N VAL A 36 -7.79 5.27 7.77
CA VAL A 36 -8.60 4.17 8.27
C VAL A 36 -7.69 3.27 9.08
N GLU A 37 -7.90 3.23 10.39
CA GLU A 37 -7.21 2.31 11.29
C GLU A 37 -8.17 1.19 11.68
N VAL A 38 -7.69 -0.05 11.70
CA VAL A 38 -8.48 -1.17 12.24
C VAL A 38 -8.20 -1.22 13.74
N ARG A 39 -9.24 -1.00 14.53
CA ARG A 39 -9.15 -1.12 15.99
C ARG A 39 -8.92 -2.58 16.38
N GLU A 40 -8.46 -2.80 17.61
CA GLU A 40 -8.24 -4.14 18.17
C GLU A 40 -9.52 -4.99 18.21
N ASP A 41 -10.70 -4.34 18.20
CA ASP A 41 -12.01 -4.99 18.10
C ASP A 41 -12.41 -5.36 16.66
N GLY A 42 -11.52 -5.16 15.69
CA GLY A 42 -11.72 -5.44 14.27
C GLY A 42 -12.57 -4.40 13.52
N ARG A 43 -12.99 -3.32 14.19
CA ARG A 43 -13.83 -2.29 13.55
C ARG A 43 -12.98 -1.22 12.85
N PRO A 44 -13.40 -0.73 11.68
CA PRO A 44 -12.74 0.39 11.05
C PRO A 44 -13.00 1.66 11.87
N ALA A 45 -11.92 2.35 12.25
CA ALA A 45 -11.94 3.67 12.85
C ALA A 45 -11.44 4.68 11.82
N LEU A 46 -12.26 5.71 11.60
CA LEU A 46 -11.90 6.85 10.76
C LEU A 46 -11.17 7.88 11.61
N GLY A 47 -9.94 8.21 11.22
CA GLY A 47 -9.10 9.22 11.84
C GLY A 47 -8.56 10.23 10.82
N LEU A 48 -7.83 11.23 11.30
CA LEU A 48 -7.09 12.17 10.46
C LEU A 48 -5.59 12.03 10.76
N ALA A 49 -4.79 11.74 9.75
CA ALA A 49 -3.34 11.60 9.86
C ALA A 49 -2.64 12.66 9.00
N THR A 50 -1.51 13.17 9.50
CA THR A 50 -0.65 14.04 8.68
C THR A 50 0.07 13.21 7.61
N PRO A 51 0.51 13.83 6.49
CA PRO A 51 1.31 13.12 5.48
C PRO A 51 2.54 12.43 6.07
N ALA A 52 3.23 13.08 7.01
CA ALA A 52 4.39 12.51 7.70
C ALA A 52 4.04 11.25 8.49
N GLN A 53 2.91 11.23 9.21
CA GLN A 53 2.45 10.05 9.94
C GLN A 53 2.11 8.89 9.01
N ILE A 54 1.48 9.17 7.86
CA ILE A 54 1.18 8.13 6.85
C ILE A 54 2.49 7.52 6.31
N VAL A 55 3.48 8.35 5.99
CA VAL A 55 4.79 7.86 5.52
C VAL A 55 5.45 6.96 6.56
N THR A 56 5.43 7.35 7.85
CA THR A 56 5.97 6.51 8.93
C THR A 56 5.22 5.18 9.04
N MET A 57 3.88 5.19 9.01
CA MET A 57 3.07 3.96 9.07
C MET A 57 3.37 3.02 7.90
N VAL A 58 3.47 3.55 6.67
CA VAL A 58 3.82 2.76 5.49
C VAL A 58 5.23 2.20 5.61
N LYS A 59 6.19 3.01 6.07
CA LYS A 59 7.57 2.55 6.28
C LYS A 59 7.64 1.40 7.29
N GLU A 60 6.93 1.50 8.42
CA GLU A 60 6.86 0.42 9.40
C GLU A 60 6.17 -0.85 8.88
N GLN A 61 5.19 -0.72 7.98
CA GLN A 61 4.57 -1.88 7.31
C GLN A 61 5.56 -2.54 6.35
N VAL A 62 6.26 -1.74 5.54
CA VAL A 62 7.28 -2.24 4.61
C VAL A 62 8.45 -2.89 5.36
N ASP A 63 8.93 -2.29 6.45
CA ASP A 63 10.03 -2.84 7.25
C ASP A 63 9.63 -4.18 7.88
N ARG A 64 8.41 -4.30 8.42
CA ARG A 64 7.86 -5.57 8.93
C ARG A 64 7.71 -6.64 7.85
N GLU A 65 7.24 -6.27 6.66
CA GLU A 65 7.17 -7.21 5.54
C GLU A 65 8.57 -7.63 5.09
N ARG A 66 9.53 -6.70 5.02
CA ARG A 66 10.92 -6.99 4.66
C ARG A 66 11.57 -7.98 5.63
N GLU A 67 11.36 -7.82 6.93
CA GLU A 67 11.82 -8.79 7.94
C GLU A 67 11.17 -10.17 7.76
N ARG A 68 9.88 -10.22 7.40
CA ARG A 68 9.19 -11.48 7.07
C ARG A 68 9.80 -12.17 5.85
N TYR A 69 10.20 -11.43 4.81
CA TYR A 69 10.80 -11.99 3.60
C TYR A 69 12.27 -12.39 3.78
N VAL A 70 13.07 -11.65 4.55
CA VAL A 70 14.47 -12.01 4.84
C VAL A 70 14.57 -13.31 5.65
N GLY A 71 13.55 -13.67 6.43
CA GLY A 71 13.47 -14.97 7.11
C GLY A 71 13.20 -16.17 6.20
N VAL A 72 12.89 -15.98 4.91
CA VAL A 72 12.58 -17.06 3.94
C VAL A 72 13.78 -17.34 3.01
N GLU A 73 14.77 -16.44 2.94
CA GLU A 73 15.91 -16.56 2.02
C GLU A 73 17.09 -17.38 2.59
N SER A 74 17.01 -17.90 3.82
CA SER A 74 18.10 -18.71 4.41
C SER A 74 17.95 -20.22 4.21
N GLU A 75 16.97 -20.71 3.45
CA GLU A 75 16.75 -22.16 3.24
C GLU A 75 16.90 -22.62 1.77
N ILE A 76 17.38 -21.76 0.86
CA ILE A 76 17.65 -22.19 -0.52
C ILE A 76 18.99 -21.63 -1.00
N GLY A 77 20.00 -22.50 -0.99
CA GLY A 77 21.16 -22.38 -1.87
C GLY A 77 22.49 -22.40 -1.14
N GLU A 78 23.04 -23.60 -0.93
CA GLU A 78 24.48 -23.73 -0.66
C GLU A 78 25.30 -23.10 -1.80
N PRO A 79 26.42 -22.41 -1.50
CA PRO A 79 27.25 -21.83 -2.55
C PRO A 79 27.91 -22.94 -3.38
N TYR A 80 27.62 -22.93 -4.68
CA TYR A 80 28.37 -23.72 -5.67
C TYR A 80 29.87 -23.40 -5.55
N GLN A 81 30.67 -24.37 -5.09
CA GLN A 81 32.11 -24.34 -5.33
C GLN A 81 32.34 -24.72 -6.79
N GLU A 82 32.69 -23.72 -7.59
CA GLU A 82 33.20 -23.91 -8.94
C GLU A 82 34.52 -24.69 -8.83
N GLY A 83 34.49 -25.95 -9.24
CA GLY A 83 35.63 -26.84 -9.26
C GLY A 83 36.75 -26.24 -10.11
N SER A 84 37.90 -26.10 -9.48
CA SER A 84 39.21 -25.91 -10.11
C SER A 84 39.42 -26.93 -11.22
N GLY A 85 39.24 -26.49 -12.47
CA GLY A 85 39.65 -27.23 -13.66
C GLY A 85 41.15 -27.01 -13.90
N ASP A 86 41.96 -27.68 -13.11
CA ASP A 86 43.27 -28.16 -13.56
C ASP A 86 43.09 -29.59 -14.09
N ASP A 87 43.91 -29.95 -15.07
CA ASP A 87 44.12 -31.29 -15.63
C ASP A 87 43.13 -31.79 -16.70
N VAL A 88 43.43 -31.50 -17.97
CA VAL A 88 43.46 -32.59 -18.96
C VAL A 88 44.63 -32.37 -19.92
N GLU A 89 45.58 -33.32 -19.81
CA GLU A 89 46.78 -33.57 -20.60
C GLU A 89 46.47 -33.94 -22.07
#